data_AF-A0A822D318-F1
#
_entry.id   AF-A0A822D318-F1
#
_cell.length_a   1.000
_cell.length_b   1.000
_cell.length_c   1.000
_cell.angle_alpha   90.00
_cell.angle_beta   90.00
_cell.angle_gamma   90.00
#
_symmetry.space_group_name_H-M   'P 1'
#
loop_
_entity.id
_entity.type
_entity.pdbx_description
1 polymer ?
#
loop_
_entity_poly.entity_id
_entity_poly.type
_entity_poly.pdbx_seq_one_letter_code
_entity_poly.pdbx_strand_id
1 'polypeptide(L)'
;APEMFSFDYCKFHIHRCKESTGRVVMWKEMLIKNSFTLEASFAGSSIVEKSCHFNIQDYEKFGQCICQSLRQYLDILSDSTRLDSIFLDITKSVLRKLGKEKIPPTLLPANEASN
;
A
#
# COMPACT_ATOMS: atom_id res chain seq x y z
N ALA A 1 -5.61 -12.54 0.89
CA ALA A 1 -6.73 -12.48 1.85
C ALA A 1 -7.53 -11.17 1.71
N PRO A 2 -8.32 -11.02 0.62
CA PRO A 2 -9.13 -9.81 0.40
C PRO A 2 -10.21 -9.62 1.48
N GLU A 3 -10.55 -10.68 2.21
CA GLU A 3 -11.59 -10.67 3.26
C GLU A 3 -11.05 -10.26 4.65
N MET A 4 -9.73 -10.14 4.81
CA MET A 4 -9.10 -9.89 6.11
C MET A 4 -8.24 -8.62 6.13
N PHE A 5 -8.01 -7.99 4.98
CA PHE A 5 -7.27 -6.74 4.84
C PHE A 5 -8.10 -5.74 4.04
N SER A 6 -8.13 -4.49 4.47
CA SER A 6 -8.74 -3.40 3.70
C SER A 6 -7.81 -2.19 3.68
N PHE A 7 -7.46 -1.78 2.47
CA PHE A 7 -6.60 -0.64 2.21
C PHE A 7 -7.25 0.69 2.66
N ASP A 8 -8.58 0.80 2.56
CA ASP A 8 -9.31 2.01 2.94
C ASP A 8 -9.26 2.29 4.44
N TYR A 9 -9.03 1.25 5.27
CA TYR A 9 -8.79 1.41 6.71
C TYR A 9 -7.34 1.77 7.04
N CYS A 10 -6.39 1.66 6.11
CA CYS A 10 -5.01 2.06 6.36
C CYS A 10 -4.89 3.58 6.54
N LYS A 11 -4.01 4.01 7.47
CA LYS A 11 -3.74 5.42 7.75
C LYS A 11 -2.29 5.76 7.41
N PHE A 12 -2.11 6.53 6.34
CA PHE A 12 -0.80 6.97 5.86
C PHE A 12 -0.40 8.38 6.34
N HIS A 13 -1.37 9.17 6.82
CA HIS A 13 -1.11 10.50 7.35
C HIS A 13 -0.43 10.43 8.73
N ILE A 14 0.64 11.20 8.91
CA ILE A 14 1.39 11.26 10.17
C ILE A 14 0.89 12.46 10.97
N HIS A 15 0.25 12.19 12.11
CA HIS A 15 -0.11 13.22 13.08
C HIS A 15 1.11 13.66 13.88
N ARG A 16 1.17 14.94 14.27
CA ARG A 16 2.27 15.53 15.07
C ARG A 16 2.59 14.73 16.33
N CYS A 17 1.58 14.21 17.02
CA CYS A 17 1.76 13.38 18.22
C CYS A 17 2.40 12.00 17.95
N LYS A 18 2.60 11.62 16.69
CA LYS A 18 3.21 10.34 16.29
C LYS A 18 4.59 10.52 15.66
N GLU A 19 5.13 11.74 15.60
CA GLU A 19 6.44 12.01 14.99
C GLU A 19 7.59 11.26 15.67
N SER A 20 7.48 11.04 16.99
CA SER A 20 8.46 10.29 17.79
C SER A 20 8.21 8.78 17.83
N THR A 21 7.22 8.26 17.09
CA THR A 21 6.98 6.80 17.06
C THR A 21 8.03 6.08 16.24
N GLY A 22 8.34 4.82 16.62
CA GLY A 22 9.38 4.02 15.99
C GLY A 22 9.34 4.01 14.47
N ARG A 23 8.16 3.78 13.84
CA ARG A 23 8.07 3.79 12.36
C ARG A 23 8.50 5.12 11.72
N VAL A 24 8.19 6.25 12.37
CA VAL A 24 8.49 7.58 11.82
C VAL A 24 9.97 7.91 12.01
N VAL A 25 10.53 7.59 13.17
CA VAL A 25 11.97 7.74 13.47
C VAL A 25 12.81 6.86 12.53
N MET A 26 12.44 5.58 12.38
CA MET A 26 13.14 4.66 11.48
C MET A 26 13.11 5.16 10.03
N TRP A 27 12.01 5.76 9.60
CA TRP A 27 11.92 6.36 8.27
C TRP A 27 12.71 7.66 8.12
N LYS A 28 12.51 8.64 9.01
CA LYS A 28 13.08 9.99 8.86
C LYS A 28 14.53 10.09 9.30
N GLU A 29 14.90 9.44 10.40
CA GLU A 29 16.22 9.58 11.02
C GLU A 29 17.17 8.45 10.58
N MET A 30 16.65 7.23 10.47
CA MET A 30 17.46 6.06 10.06
C MET A 30 17.41 5.81 8.55
N LEU A 31 16.68 6.64 7.80
CA LEU A 31 16.55 6.59 6.33
C LEU A 31 16.01 5.24 5.78
N ILE A 32 15.29 4.49 6.61
CA ILE A 32 14.67 3.23 6.20
C ILE A 32 13.37 3.55 5.47
N LYS A 33 13.40 3.43 4.14
CA LYS A 33 12.21 3.60 3.29
C LYS A 33 11.15 2.54 3.65
N ASN A 34 9.88 2.89 3.42
CA ASN A 34 8.75 1.96 3.60
C ASN A 34 8.62 1.37 5.02
N SER A 35 8.85 2.19 6.06
CA SER A 35 8.65 1.79 7.45
C SER A 35 7.18 1.90 7.86
N PHE A 36 6.55 0.77 8.18
CA PHE A 36 5.13 0.68 8.53
C PHE A 36 4.91 -0.08 9.84
N THR A 37 3.77 0.17 10.47
CA THR A 37 3.26 -0.65 11.58
C THR A 37 2.09 -1.47 11.04
N LEU A 38 2.14 -2.78 11.21
CA LEU A 38 1.00 -3.66 10.95
C LEU A 38 0.25 -3.86 12.26
N GLU A 39 -1.03 -3.50 12.26
CA GLU A 39 -1.93 -3.74 13.38
C GLU A 39 -2.91 -4.85 12.98
N ALA A 40 -3.07 -5.85 13.84
CA ALA A 40 -3.99 -6.97 13.62
C ALA A 40 -4.97 -7.08 14.79
N SER A 41 -6.25 -7.26 14.47
CA SER A 41 -7.33 -7.39 15.46
C SER A 41 -7.41 -8.80 16.02
N PHE A 42 -7.66 -8.95 17.32
CA PHE A 42 -8.03 -10.25 17.91
C PHE A 42 -9.49 -10.62 17.67
N ALA A 43 -10.35 -9.65 17.37
CA ALA A 43 -11.80 -9.85 17.22
C ALA A 43 -12.23 -10.32 15.83
N GLY A 44 -11.29 -10.46 14.89
CA GLY A 44 -11.60 -10.81 13.51
C GLY A 44 -11.78 -9.59 12.59
N SER A 45 -12.30 -9.85 11.39
CA SER A 45 -12.52 -8.86 10.33
C SER A 45 -13.94 -8.31 10.37
N SER A 46 -14.09 -6.98 10.29
CA SER A 46 -15.39 -6.34 10.06
C SER A 46 -15.83 -6.36 8.59
N ILE A 47 -15.01 -6.92 7.69
CA ILE A 47 -15.29 -7.03 6.25
C ILE A 47 -16.19 -8.24 5.96
N VAL A 48 -16.12 -9.28 6.80
CA VAL A 48 -16.90 -10.52 6.65
C VAL A 48 -18.07 -10.50 7.63
N GLU A 49 -19.28 -10.85 7.15
CA GLU A 49 -20.50 -10.86 7.99
C GLU A 49 -20.43 -11.81 9.19
N LYS A 50 -19.58 -12.85 9.12
CA LYS A 50 -19.33 -13.75 10.24
C LYS A 50 -18.20 -13.21 11.10
N SER A 51 -18.58 -12.67 12.27
CA SER A 51 -17.68 -12.37 13.38
C SER A 51 -17.05 -13.66 13.94
N CYS A 52 -15.94 -14.09 13.35
CA CYS A 52 -15.04 -15.08 13.96
C CYS A 52 -13.75 -14.39 14.42
N HIS A 53 -13.36 -14.67 15.67
CA HIS A 53 -12.04 -14.27 16.17
C HIS A 53 -10.95 -14.86 15.27
N PHE A 54 -9.92 -14.06 14.98
CA PHE A 54 -8.76 -14.58 14.27
C PHE A 54 -8.03 -15.61 15.14
N ASN A 55 -7.75 -16.75 14.55
CA ASN A 55 -6.93 -17.80 15.15
C ASN A 55 -5.49 -17.71 14.64
N ILE A 56 -4.64 -18.62 15.13
CA ILE A 56 -3.22 -18.70 14.75
C ILE A 56 -3.06 -18.86 13.23
N GLN A 57 -3.87 -19.71 12.60
CA GLN A 57 -3.81 -19.97 11.16
C GLN A 57 -4.16 -18.72 10.33
N ASP A 58 -5.03 -17.84 10.84
CA ASP A 58 -5.34 -16.57 10.19
C ASP A 58 -4.14 -15.61 10.23
N TYR A 59 -3.44 -15.54 11.37
CA TYR A 59 -2.20 -14.77 11.48
C TYR A 59 -1.07 -15.32 10.62
N GLU A 60 -0.95 -16.64 10.47
CA GLU A 60 0.01 -17.26 9.56
C GLU A 60 -0.30 -16.89 8.10
N LYS A 61 -1.58 -16.93 7.69
CA LYS A 61 -2.01 -16.48 6.36
C LYS A 61 -1.74 -14.99 6.15
N PHE A 62 -1.90 -14.15 7.17
CA PHE A 62 -1.51 -12.74 7.09
C PHE A 62 -0.01 -12.59 6.83
N GLY A 63 0.82 -13.28 7.60
CA GLY A 63 2.28 -13.28 7.40
C GLY A 63 2.67 -13.75 5.99
N GLN A 64 2.04 -14.83 5.50
CA GLN A 64 2.26 -15.32 4.14
C GLN A 64 1.89 -14.28 3.08
N CYS A 65 0.72 -13.64 3.22
CA CYS A 65 0.29 -12.59 2.29
C CYS A 65 1.29 -11.43 2.26
N ILE A 66 1.79 -11.00 3.43
CA ILE A 66 2.79 -9.91 3.52
C ILE A 66 4.08 -10.29 2.79
N CYS A 67 4.61 -11.49 3.05
CA CYS A 67 5.81 -11.97 2.38
C CYS A 67 5.65 -12.04 0.85
N GLN A 68 4.50 -12.51 0.37
CA GLN A 68 4.18 -12.55 -1.05
C GLN A 68 4.09 -11.15 -1.66
N SER A 69 3.41 -10.20 -0.98
CA SER A 69 3.33 -8.81 -1.41
C SER A 69 4.69 -8.12 -1.43
N LEU A 70 5.56 -8.38 -0.45
CA LEU A 70 6.93 -7.86 -0.43
C LEU A 70 7.74 -8.40 -1.61
N ARG A 71 7.66 -9.70 -1.89
CA ARG A 71 8.33 -10.30 -3.05
C ARG A 71 7.83 -9.67 -4.36
N GLN A 72 6.51 -9.54 -4.52
CA GLN A 72 5.93 -8.91 -5.71
C GLN A 72 6.37 -7.45 -5.85
N TYR A 73 6.44 -6.71 -4.75
CA TYR A 73 6.94 -5.34 -4.73
C TYR A 73 8.40 -5.26 -5.22
N LEU A 74 9.27 -6.15 -4.73
CA LEU A 74 10.66 -6.24 -5.19
C LEU A 74 10.76 -6.60 -6.68
N ASP A 75 9.96 -7.58 -7.15
CA ASP A 75 9.91 -7.97 -8.56
C ASP A 75 9.51 -6.77 -9.44
N ILE A 76 8.50 -5.98 -9.02
CA ILE A 76 8.07 -4.76 -9.73
C ILE A 76 9.18 -3.71 -9.76
N LEU A 77 9.88 -3.48 -8.64
CA LEU A 77 10.97 -2.50 -8.59
C LEU A 77 12.15 -2.87 -9.51
N SER A 78 12.32 -4.16 -9.81
CA SER A 78 13.35 -4.63 -10.74
C SER A 78 12.96 -4.50 -12.23
N ASP A 79 11.70 -4.21 -12.53
CA ASP A 79 11.15 -4.09 -13.88
C ASP A 79 10.59 -2.68 -14.10
N SER A 80 11.41 -1.80 -14.70
CA SER A 80 11.05 -0.39 -14.93
C SER A 80 9.78 -0.24 -15.78
N THR A 81 9.57 -1.10 -16.78
CA THR A 81 8.40 -1.04 -17.65
C THR A 81 7.13 -1.36 -16.87
N ARG A 82 7.19 -2.40 -16.01
CA ARG A 82 6.07 -2.76 -15.15
C ARG A 82 5.81 -1.70 -14.10
N LEU A 83 6.84 -1.09 -13.54
CA LEU A 83 6.72 0.01 -12.59
C LEU A 83 6.01 1.23 -13.21
N ASP A 84 6.42 1.64 -14.42
CA ASP A 84 5.82 2.75 -15.15
C ASP A 84 4.35 2.51 -15.46
N SER A 85 4.01 1.29 -15.91
CA SER A 85 2.64 0.87 -16.17
C SER A 85 1.75 0.96 -14.91
N ILE A 86 2.25 0.44 -13.78
CA ILE A 86 1.53 0.51 -12.50
C ILE A 86 1.36 1.96 -12.04
N PHE A 87 2.39 2.79 -12.17
CA PHE A 87 2.33 4.19 -11.79
C PHE A 87 1.29 4.95 -12.62
N LEU A 88 1.23 4.67 -13.92
CA LEU A 88 0.24 5.23 -14.83
C LEU A 88 -1.19 4.82 -14.43
N ASP A 89 -1.40 3.55 -14.10
CA ASP A 89 -2.70 3.03 -13.67
C ASP A 89 -3.17 3.64 -12.34
N ILE A 90 -2.27 3.77 -11.37
CA ILE A 90 -2.55 4.45 -10.09
C ILE A 90 -2.91 5.91 -10.37
N THR A 91 -2.12 6.61 -11.20
CA THR A 91 -2.36 8.02 -11.56
C THR A 91 -3.73 8.20 -12.20
N LYS A 92 -4.10 7.35 -13.17
CA LYS A 92 -5.43 7.33 -13.79
C LYS A 92 -6.55 7.10 -12.77
N SER A 93 -6.33 6.21 -11.80
CA SER A 93 -7.30 5.94 -10.73
C SER A 93 -7.51 7.15 -9.83
N VAL A 94 -6.43 7.82 -9.42
CA VAL A 94 -6.49 9.04 -8.58
C VAL A 94 -7.17 10.18 -9.34
N LEU A 95 -6.80 10.42 -10.60
CA LEU A 95 -7.41 11.49 -11.41
C LEU A 95 -8.92 11.29 -11.58
N ARG A 96 -9.37 10.06 -11.84
CA ARG A 96 -10.81 9.73 -11.89
C ARG A 96 -11.51 10.05 -10.57
N LYS A 97 -10.92 9.70 -9.43
CA LYS A 97 -11.48 10.03 -8.10
C LYS A 97 -11.55 11.55 -7.85
N LEU A 98 -10.69 12.34 -8.50
CA LEU A 98 -10.68 13.80 -8.44
C LEU A 98 -11.54 14.46 -9.52
N GLY A 99 -12.24 13.69 -10.36
CA GLY A 99 -13.04 14.23 -11.47
C GLY A 99 -12.22 14.81 -12.63
N LYS A 100 -10.97 14.38 -12.79
CA LYS A 100 -10.07 14.80 -13.88
C LYS A 100 -9.92 13.67 -14.90
N GLU A 101 -10.16 13.97 -16.18
CA GLU A 101 -10.10 12.98 -17.26
C GLU A 101 -8.76 12.95 -18.01
N LYS A 102 -8.01 14.06 -18.00
CA LYS A 102 -6.72 14.16 -18.68
C LYS A 102 -5.56 13.93 -17.73
N ILE A 103 -4.65 13.04 -18.13
CA ILE A 103 -3.37 12.84 -17.45
C ILE A 103 -2.47 14.02 -17.84
N PRO A 104 -1.89 14.76 -16.86
CA PRO A 104 -0.89 15.77 -17.15
C PRO A 104 0.28 15.17 -17.94
N PRO A 105 0.79 15.83 -18.99
CA PRO A 105 1.92 15.34 -19.78
C PRO A 105 3.18 15.07 -18.93
N THR A 106 3.33 15.77 -17.81
CA THR A 106 4.41 15.59 -16.83
C THR A 106 4.36 14.26 -16.08
N LEU A 107 3.24 13.54 -16.14
CA LEU A 107 3.03 12.24 -15.48
C LEU A 107 2.95 11.08 -16.47
N LEU A 108 3.10 11.34 -17.77
CA LEU A 108 3.20 10.29 -18.78
C LEU A 108 4.63 9.73 -18.80
N PRO A 109 4.81 8.42 -19.04
CA PRO A 109 6.12 7.85 -19.32
C PRO A 109 6.79 8.62 -20.47
N ALA A 110 8.13 8.73 -20.44
CA ALA A 110 8.89 9.55 -21.41
C ALA A 110 8.57 9.21 -22.89
N ASN A 111 8.13 7.99 -23.14
CA ASN A 111 7.81 7.46 -24.48
C ASN A 111 6.44 7.94 -25.00
N GLU A 112 5.55 8.46 -24.14
CA GLU A 112 4.21 8.93 -24.48
C GLU A 112 4.08 10.47 -24.43
N ALA A 113 5.06 11.17 -23.86
CA ALA A 113 5.05 12.63 -23.72
C ALA A 113 5.42 13.40 -25.02
N SER A 114 5.78 12.70 -26.10
CA SER A 114 6.36 13.28 -27.33
C SER A 114 5.43 13.27 -28.55
N ASN A 115 4.16 12.89 -28.41
CA ASN A 115 3.16 12.88 -29.49
C ASN A 115 2.12 14.00 -29.34
#